data_AF-A0A958H910-F1
#
_entry.id   AF-A0A958H910-F1
#
_cell.length_a   1.000
_cell.length_b   1.000
_cell.length_c   1.000
_cell.angle_alpha   90.00
_cell.angle_beta   90.00
_cell.angle_gamma   90.00
#
_symmetry.space_group_name_H-M   'P 1'
#
loop_
_entity.id
_entity.type
_entity.pdbx_description
1 polymer ?
#
loop_
_entity_poly.entity_id
_entity_poly.type
_entity_poly.pdbx_seq_one_letter_code
_entity_poly.pdbx_strand_id
1 'polypeptide(L)'
;FAAHILLVGRFAPGWQPMRLAFVQIATVAVVTAVLALLFERPIGWPPPNVWFAAAFTGLFATALAFFIQSRAQQATTPTHTALIFSAEPVFAGIFSFLLIGEVFLPRQFVGAALIIAGMLVAELWRRGGK
;
A
#
# COMPACT_ATOMS: atom_id res chain seq x y z
N PHE A 1 4.19 6.66 -3.06
CA PHE A 1 4.95 5.50 -2.55
C PHE A 1 6.46 5.63 -2.64
N ALA A 2 7.07 5.95 -3.79
CA ALA A 2 8.54 5.97 -3.94
C ALA A 2 9.30 6.77 -2.86
N ALA A 3 8.89 8.02 -2.58
CA ALA A 3 9.50 8.83 -1.54
C ALA A 3 9.38 8.18 -0.13
N HIS A 4 8.21 7.65 0.21
CA HIS A 4 7.98 6.93 1.46
C HIS A 4 8.85 5.67 1.56
N ILE A 5 8.92 4.84 0.52
CA ILE A 5 9.78 3.64 0.48
C ILE A 5 11.25 4.00 0.66
N LEU A 6 11.74 5.07 0.01
CA LEU A 6 13.12 5.53 0.15
C LEU A 6 13.40 6.05 1.56
N LEU A 7 12.49 6.85 2.13
CA LEU A 7 12.63 7.37 3.50
C LEU A 7 12.60 6.25 4.53
N VAL A 8 11.64 5.31 4.42
CA VAL A 8 11.57 4.16 5.32
C VAL A 8 12.80 3.27 5.13
N GLY A 9 13.23 2.99 3.91
CA GLY A 9 14.47 2.24 3.66
C GLY A 9 15.72 2.88 4.27
N ARG A 10 15.80 4.22 4.28
CA ARG A 10 16.92 4.96 4.89
C ARG A 10 16.87 5.00 6.42
N PHE A 11 15.68 5.19 6.99
CA PHE A 11 15.53 5.46 8.42
C PHE A 11 15.07 4.25 9.25
N ALA A 12 14.37 3.27 8.67
CA ALA A 12 13.85 2.10 9.39
C ALA A 12 14.89 1.13 9.97
N PRO A 13 16.11 0.95 9.40
CA PRO A 13 17.08 -0.02 9.95
C PRO A 13 17.50 0.25 11.41
N GLY A 14 17.41 1.50 11.87
CA GLY A 14 17.71 1.88 13.26
C GLY A 14 16.56 1.74 14.25
N TRP A 15 15.36 1.35 13.80
CA TRP A 15 14.14 1.37 14.61
C TRP A 15 13.43 0.02 14.63
N GLN A 16 12.71 -0.26 15.73
CA GLN A 16 11.85 -1.44 15.79
C GLN A 16 10.65 -1.25 14.83
N PRO A 17 10.39 -2.17 13.88
CA PRO A 17 9.32 -2.05 12.88
C PRO A 17 7.94 -1.76 13.45
N MET A 18 7.63 -2.36 14.60
CA MET A 18 6.35 -2.16 15.27
C MET A 18 6.16 -0.70 15.71
N ARG A 19 7.21 -0.07 16.25
CA ARG A 19 7.16 1.33 16.68
C ARG A 19 7.01 2.27 15.48
N LEU A 20 7.73 1.97 14.40
CA LEU A 20 7.66 2.77 13.18
C LEU A 20 6.28 2.69 12.53
N ALA A 21 5.71 1.49 12.39
CA ALA A 21 4.37 1.29 11.87
C ALA A 21 3.31 1.98 12.75
N PHE A 22 3.42 1.84 14.08
CA PHE A 22 2.51 2.50 15.02
C PHE A 22 2.53 4.03 14.86
N VAL A 23 3.72 4.64 14.82
CA VAL A 23 3.84 6.10 14.65
C VAL A 23 3.28 6.56 13.32
N GLN A 24 3.52 5.84 12.21
CA GLN A 24 2.96 6.19 10.90
C GLN A 24 1.42 6.17 10.93
N ILE A 25 0.83 5.11 11.49
CA ILE A 25 -0.63 4.94 11.55
C ILE A 25 -1.26 5.96 12.50
N ALA A 26 -0.67 6.18 13.68
CA ALA A 26 -1.15 7.17 14.64
C ALA A 26 -1.10 8.59 14.06
N THR A 27 -0.01 8.93 13.34
CA THR A 27 0.12 10.22 12.67
C THR A 27 -1.00 10.43 11.65
N VAL A 28 -1.25 9.43 10.79
CA VAL A 28 -2.34 9.51 9.81
C VAL A 28 -3.69 9.64 10.52
N ALA A 29 -3.97 8.82 11.53
CA ALA A 29 -5.23 8.85 12.27
C ALA A 29 -5.51 10.23 12.92
N VAL A 30 -4.51 10.84 13.55
CA VAL A 30 -4.67 12.18 14.16
C VAL A 30 -4.87 13.24 13.10
N VAL A 31 -4.04 13.25 12.05
CA VAL A 31 -4.12 14.25 10.99
C VAL A 31 -5.47 14.18 10.27
N THR A 32 -5.92 12.98 9.89
CA THR A 32 -7.20 12.82 9.19
C THR A 32 -8.39 13.12 10.10
N ALA A 33 -8.33 12.80 11.40
CA ALA A 33 -9.36 13.19 12.35
C ALA A 33 -9.49 14.73 12.47
N VAL A 34 -8.37 15.45 12.56
CA VAL A 34 -8.38 16.92 12.59
C VAL A 34 -8.95 17.48 11.29
N LEU A 35 -8.52 16.96 10.13
CA LEU A 35 -9.04 17.39 8.84
C LEU A 35 -10.54 17.11 8.69
N ALA A 36 -11.02 15.96 9.13
CA ALA A 36 -12.45 15.65 9.11
C ALA A 36 -13.26 16.67 9.93
N LEU A 37 -12.80 17.03 11.13
CA LEU A 37 -13.47 18.04 11.97
C LEU A 37 -13.51 19.44 11.32
N LEU A 38 -12.49 19.79 10.53
CA LEU A 38 -12.39 21.10 9.88
C LEU A 38 -13.22 21.17 8.59
N PHE A 39 -13.24 20.09 7.80
CA PHE A 39 -13.72 20.12 6.42
C PHE A 39 -14.99 19.30 6.17
N GLU A 40 -15.26 18.23 6.92
CA GLU A 40 -16.46 17.42 6.71
C GLU A 40 -17.66 18.03 7.44
N ARG A 41 -18.66 18.50 6.68
CA ARG A 41 -19.95 18.95 7.20
C ARG A 41 -21.09 18.43 6.31
N PRO A 42 -22.15 17.81 6.88
CA PRO A 42 -22.36 17.55 8.30
C PRO A 42 -21.54 16.35 8.81
N ILE A 43 -21.05 16.43 10.05
CA ILE A 43 -20.44 15.30 10.75
C ILE A 43 -21.58 14.36 11.16
N GLY A 44 -21.81 13.34 10.33
CA GLY A 44 -22.81 12.29 10.57
C GLY A 44 -22.18 11.05 11.19
N TRP A 45 -23.00 10.27 11.92
CA TRP A 45 -22.59 8.93 12.35
C TRP A 45 -22.63 7.97 11.15
N PRO A 46 -21.53 7.26 10.83
CA PRO A 46 -21.53 6.29 9.75
C PRO A 46 -22.50 5.13 10.05
N PRO A 47 -23.12 4.54 9.01
CA PRO A 47 -23.98 3.38 9.20
C PRO A 47 -23.18 2.17 9.73
N PRO A 48 -23.84 1.19 10.39
CA PRO A 48 -23.16 0.10 11.11
C PRO A 48 -22.19 -0.72 10.25
N ASN A 49 -22.48 -0.90 8.96
CA ASN A 49 -21.62 -1.62 8.02
C ASN A 49 -20.27 -0.94 7.77
N VAL A 50 -20.20 0.39 7.89
CA VAL A 50 -18.96 1.15 7.70
C VAL A 50 -17.97 0.88 8.84
N TRP A 51 -18.46 0.66 10.06
CA TRP A 51 -17.60 0.33 11.19
C TRP A 51 -16.87 -1.00 11.01
N PHE A 52 -17.57 -2.01 10.49
CA PHE A 52 -16.94 -3.29 10.17
C PHE A 52 -15.90 -3.13 9.07
N ALA A 53 -16.25 -2.43 7.98
CA ALA A 53 -15.31 -2.17 6.89
C ALA A 53 -14.07 -1.39 7.36
N ALA A 54 -14.26 -0.36 8.18
CA ALA A 54 -13.18 0.45 8.75
C ALA A 54 -12.29 -0.34 9.71
N ALA A 55 -12.87 -1.20 10.56
CA ALA A 55 -12.10 -2.07 11.44
C ALA A 55 -11.29 -3.09 10.63
N PHE A 56 -11.90 -3.69 9.61
CA PHE A 56 -11.22 -4.64 8.73
C PHE A 56 -10.07 -4.00 7.95
N THR A 57 -10.29 -2.86 7.29
CA THR A 57 -9.26 -2.17 6.52
C THR A 57 -8.19 -1.54 7.41
N GLY A 58 -8.56 -1.03 8.59
CA GLY A 58 -7.62 -0.50 9.56
C GLY A 58 -6.70 -1.57 10.15
N LEU A 59 -7.24 -2.73 10.51
CA LEU A 59 -6.45 -3.79 11.13
C LEU A 59 -5.65 -4.60 10.11
N PHE A 60 -6.31 -5.14 9.09
CA PHE A 60 -5.68 -6.06 8.14
C PHE A 60 -4.99 -5.34 7.00
N ALA A 61 -5.70 -4.41 6.33
CA ALA A 61 -5.14 -3.73 5.16
C ALA A 61 -4.12 -2.64 5.53
N THR A 62 -4.15 -2.12 6.76
CA THR A 62 -3.23 -1.06 7.21
C THR A 62 -2.26 -1.55 8.28
N ALA A 63 -2.72 -1.87 9.49
CA ALA A 63 -1.82 -2.14 10.62
C ALA A 63 -0.92 -3.36 10.38
N LEU A 64 -1.52 -4.48 9.98
CA LEU A 64 -0.77 -5.69 9.64
C LEU A 64 0.12 -5.49 8.42
N ALA A 65 -0.41 -4.87 7.36
CA ALA A 65 0.35 -4.62 6.13
C ALA A 65 1.59 -3.74 6.38
N PHE A 66 1.44 -2.62 7.10
CA PHE A 66 2.55 -1.70 7.40
C PHE A 66 3.57 -2.32 8.36
N PHE A 67 3.13 -3.16 9.30
CA PHE A 67 4.03 -3.94 10.15
C PHE A 67 4.87 -4.91 9.31
N ILE A 68 4.22 -5.72 8.45
CA ILE A 68 4.91 -6.66 7.56
C ILE A 68 5.84 -5.90 6.61
N GLN A 69 5.39 -4.79 6.02
CA GLN A 69 6.19 -3.95 5.14
C GLN A 69 7.44 -3.43 5.87
N SER A 70 7.28 -2.84 7.06
CA SER A 70 8.40 -2.29 7.83
C SER A 70 9.40 -3.37 8.24
N ARG A 71 8.92 -4.59 8.54
CA ARG A 71 9.77 -5.76 8.81
C ARG A 71 10.50 -6.23 7.55
N ALA A 72 9.78 -6.39 6.43
CA ALA A 72 10.33 -6.88 5.18
C ALA A 72 11.39 -5.90 4.63
N GLN A 73 11.14 -4.59 4.70
CA GLN A 73 12.07 -3.56 4.25
C GLN A 73 13.40 -3.54 5.02
N GLN A 74 13.46 -4.11 6.24
CA GLN A 74 14.73 -4.29 6.94
C GLN A 74 15.56 -5.45 6.37
N ALA A 75 14.92 -6.40 5.71
CA ALA A 75 15.54 -7.61 5.14
C ALA A 75 15.70 -7.55 3.62
N THR A 76 15.21 -6.50 2.95
CA THR A 76 15.32 -6.33 1.49
C THR A 76 15.76 -4.92 1.11
N THR A 77 16.13 -4.73 -0.15
CA THR A 77 16.50 -3.41 -0.67
C THR A 77 15.25 -2.56 -0.97
N PRO A 78 15.35 -1.22 -0.89
CA PRO A 78 14.26 -0.33 -1.30
C PRO A 78 13.78 -0.58 -2.74
N THR A 79 14.69 -0.96 -3.64
CA THR A 79 14.38 -1.27 -5.03
C THR A 79 13.54 -2.53 -5.17
N HIS A 80 13.90 -3.61 -4.49
CA HIS A 80 13.09 -4.83 -4.45
C HIS A 80 11.71 -4.56 -3.83
N THR A 81 11.67 -3.75 -2.78
CA THR A 81 10.38 -3.35 -2.19
C THR A 81 9.53 -2.56 -3.16
N ALA A 82 10.11 -1.57 -3.86
CA ALA A 82 9.40 -0.79 -4.86
C ALA A 82 8.83 -1.67 -5.97
N LEU A 83 9.58 -2.67 -6.44
CA LEU A 83 9.10 -3.64 -7.43
C LEU A 83 7.89 -4.43 -6.91
N ILE A 84 7.93 -4.90 -5.66
CA ILE A 84 6.80 -5.62 -5.04
C ILE A 84 5.57 -4.71 -4.96
N PHE A 85 5.72 -3.45 -4.55
CA PHE A 85 4.60 -2.49 -4.54
C PHE A 85 4.10 -2.15 -5.95
N SER A 86 4.97 -2.13 -6.96
CA SER A 86 4.55 -2.00 -8.35
C SER A 86 3.72 -3.20 -8.84
N ALA A 87 3.82 -4.36 -8.19
CA ALA A 87 3.01 -5.54 -8.48
C ALA A 87 1.60 -5.47 -7.88
N GLU A 88 1.37 -4.59 -6.89
CA GLU A 88 0.09 -4.46 -6.18
C GLU A 88 -1.12 -4.33 -7.12
N PRO A 89 -1.10 -3.52 -8.21
CA PRO A 89 -2.24 -3.41 -9.13
C PRO A 89 -2.59 -4.74 -9.82
N VAL A 90 -1.61 -5.61 -10.06
CA VAL A 90 -1.82 -6.93 -10.68
C VAL A 90 -2.59 -7.83 -9.71
N PHE A 91 -2.17 -7.88 -8.44
CA PHE A 91 -2.89 -8.62 -7.41
C PHE A 91 -4.27 -8.04 -7.14
N ALA A 92 -4.40 -6.72 -7.09
CA ALA A 92 -5.68 -6.04 -6.93
C ALA A 92 -6.66 -6.42 -8.05
N GLY A 93 -6.20 -6.47 -9.30
CA GLY A 93 -6.99 -6.97 -10.42
C GLY A 93 -7.41 -8.44 -10.23
N ILE A 94 -6.47 -9.33 -9.93
CA ILE A 94 -6.78 -10.75 -9.70
C ILE A 94 -7.84 -10.91 -8.60
N PHE A 95 -7.66 -10.24 -7.45
CA PHE A 95 -8.62 -10.32 -6.36
C PHE A 95 -9.96 -9.65 -6.67
N SER A 96 -9.99 -8.56 -7.46
CA SER A 96 -11.25 -7.95 -7.88
C SER A 96 -12.09 -8.91 -8.73
N PHE A 97 -11.46 -9.61 -9.67
CA PHE A 97 -12.14 -10.65 -10.44
C PHE A 97 -12.59 -11.84 -9.58
N LEU A 98 -11.72 -12.35 -8.71
CA LEU A 98 -12.03 -13.53 -7.90
C LEU A 98 -13.05 -13.28 -6.78
N LEU A 99 -13.00 -12.13 -6.11
CA LEU A 99 -13.83 -11.84 -4.94
C LEU A 99 -15.08 -11.03 -5.27
N ILE A 100 -15.00 -10.11 -6.22
CA ILE A 100 -16.09 -9.19 -6.58
C ILE A 100 -16.74 -9.59 -7.91
N GLY A 101 -16.10 -10.47 -8.68
CA GLY A 101 -16.62 -10.92 -9.98
C GLY A 101 -16.50 -9.85 -11.06
N GLU A 102 -15.58 -8.89 -10.92
CA GLU A 102 -15.45 -7.79 -11.87
C GLU A 102 -15.04 -8.29 -13.26
N VAL A 103 -15.85 -8.00 -14.28
CA VAL A 103 -15.58 -8.43 -15.66
C VAL A 103 -14.63 -7.42 -16.32
N PHE A 104 -13.43 -7.88 -16.66
CA PHE A 104 -12.44 -7.05 -17.31
C PHE A 104 -12.79 -6.74 -18.77
N LEU A 105 -12.82 -5.45 -19.11
CA LEU A 105 -12.81 -4.99 -20.48
C LEU A 105 -11.44 -5.27 -21.14
N PRO A 106 -11.39 -5.44 -22.47
CA PRO A 106 -10.14 -5.62 -23.22
C PRO A 106 -9.07 -4.55 -22.91
N ARG A 107 -9.48 -3.30 -22.65
CA ARG A 107 -8.57 -2.21 -22.29
C ARG A 107 -7.87 -2.41 -20.93
N GLN A 108 -8.53 -3.07 -19.97
CA GLN A 108 -7.93 -3.37 -18.66
C GLN A 108 -6.81 -4.41 -18.79
N PHE A 109 -6.96 -5.38 -19.70
CA PHE A 109 -5.89 -6.33 -20.02
C PHE A 109 -4.67 -5.65 -20.64
N VAL A 110 -4.87 -4.67 -21.53
CA VAL A 110 -3.77 -3.85 -22.07
C VAL A 110 -3.05 -3.09 -20.96
N GLY A 111 -3.81 -2.47 -20.05
CA GLY A 111 -3.22 -1.79 -18.88
C GLY A 111 -2.40 -2.73 -17.99
N ALA A 112 -2.94 -3.92 -17.68
CA ALA A 112 -2.23 -4.92 -16.90
C ALA A 112 -0.94 -5.40 -17.59
N ALA A 113 -0.98 -5.65 -18.91
CA ALA A 113 0.19 -6.03 -19.69
C ALA A 113 1.27 -4.93 -19.68
N LEU A 114 0.88 -3.66 -19.78
CA LEU A 114 1.80 -2.52 -19.72
C LEU A 114 2.47 -2.40 -18.34
N ILE A 115 1.73 -2.61 -17.25
CA ILE A 115 2.29 -2.60 -15.88
C ILE A 115 3.33 -3.72 -15.73
N ILE A 116 2.99 -4.94 -16.14
CA ILE A 116 3.91 -6.09 -16.06
C ILE A 116 5.16 -5.86 -16.92
N ALA A 117 4.98 -5.36 -18.15
CA ALA A 117 6.10 -5.04 -19.04
C ALA A 117 7.03 -3.98 -18.42
N GLY A 118 6.47 -2.90 -17.85
CA GLY A 118 7.25 -1.87 -17.17
C GLY A 118 8.04 -2.41 -15.98
N MET A 119 7.44 -3.29 -15.18
CA MET A 119 8.13 -3.97 -14.07
C MET A 119 9.27 -4.87 -14.55
N LEU A 120 9.05 -5.67 -15.60
CA LEU A 120 10.07 -6.54 -16.17
C LEU A 120 11.25 -5.74 -16.71
N VAL A 121 10.99 -4.65 -17.43
CA VAL A 121 12.04 -3.75 -17.93
C VAL A 121 12.84 -3.16 -16.77
N ALA A 122 12.18 -2.68 -15.72
CA ALA A 122 12.85 -2.11 -14.54
C ALA A 122 13.76 -3.13 -13.82
N GLU A 123 13.31 -4.37 -13.66
CA GLU A 123 14.10 -5.41 -13.00
C GLU A 123 15.24 -5.95 -13.89
N LEU A 124 14.99 -6.17 -15.19
CA LEU A 124 15.99 -6.69 -16.11
C LEU A 124 17.10 -5.67 -16.42
N TRP A 125 16.74 -4.39 -16.57
CA TRP A 125 17.71 -3.32 -16.77
C TRP A 125 18.73 -3.26 -15.62
N ARG A 126 18.26 -3.49 -14.38
CA ARG A 126 19.11 -3.49 -13.19
C ARG A 126 20.07 -4.68 -13.12
N ARG A 127 19.72 -5.83 -13.70
CA ARG A 127 20.64 -6.99 -13.77
C ARG A 127 21.74 -6.79 -14.82
N GLY A 128 21.49 -5.95 -15.83
CA GLY A 128 22.46 -5.62 -16.90
C GLY A 128 23.33 -4.39 -16.62
N GLY A 129 22.87 -3.47 -15.77
CA GLY A 129 23.68 -2.34 -15.29
C GLY A 129 24.47 -2.73 -14.05
N LYS A 130 25.81 -2.75 -14.18
CA LYS A 130 26.75 -2.89 -13.05
C LYS A 130 26.44 -1.90 -11.92
#